data_AF-A0A970NBV7-F1
#
_entry.id   AF-A0A970NBV7-F1
#
_cell.length_a   1.000
_cell.length_b   1.000
_cell.length_c   1.000
_cell.angle_alpha   90.00
_cell.angle_beta   90.00
_cell.angle_gamma   90.00
#
_symmetry.space_group_name_H-M   'P 1'
#
loop_
_entity.id
_entity.type
_entity.pdbx_description
1 polymer ?
#
loop_
_entity_poly.entity_id
_entity_poly.type
_entity_poly.pdbx_seq_one_letter_code
_entity_poly.pdbx_strand_id
1 'polypeptide(L)'
;MKKPKSKKKWDKRINASLISFRVYLTTFAVISLLIVGQTFIIIGYLGQTLPLIGTLGYYLLGTSLIFTLLFGVFKRYVYGKPIRRIAEAARQITEGDFSVRVESLRKDGKKDEIEVLIEDFNKMAEELNSVETLKNNFIANVRPAYPRGGTSVMLLCWVYALRD
;
A
#
# COMPACT_ATOMS: atom_id res chain seq x y z
N MET A 1 -33.28 -13.16 -9.56
CA MET A 1 -32.56 -12.11 -10.33
C MET A 1 -31.06 -12.44 -10.32
N LYS A 2 -30.49 -12.96 -11.42
CA LYS A 2 -29.05 -13.30 -11.51
C LYS A 2 -28.25 -12.04 -11.82
N LYS A 3 -27.35 -11.59 -10.93
CA LYS A 3 -26.45 -10.47 -11.21
C LYS A 3 -25.54 -10.83 -12.40
N PRO A 4 -25.39 -9.95 -13.41
CA PRO A 4 -24.51 -10.21 -14.55
C PRO A 4 -23.06 -10.32 -14.07
N LYS A 5 -22.34 -11.35 -14.51
CA LYS A 5 -20.91 -11.52 -14.22
C LYS A 5 -20.14 -10.39 -14.89
N SER A 6 -19.67 -9.43 -14.10
CA SER A 6 -18.76 -8.36 -14.55
C SER A 6 -17.54 -9.00 -15.24
N LYS A 7 -17.36 -8.74 -16.54
CA LYS A 7 -16.15 -9.14 -17.26
C LYS A 7 -14.99 -8.35 -16.66
N LYS A 8 -13.99 -9.05 -16.11
CA LYS A 8 -12.76 -8.47 -15.55
C LYS A 8 -12.08 -7.64 -16.66
N LYS A 9 -12.25 -6.31 -16.61
CA LYS A 9 -11.62 -5.38 -17.55
C LYS A 9 -10.24 -5.05 -16.99
N TRP A 10 -9.19 -5.60 -17.59
CA TRP A 10 -7.82 -5.31 -17.21
C TRP A 10 -7.54 -3.82 -17.38
N ASP A 11 -6.96 -3.20 -16.36
CA ASP A 11 -6.55 -1.81 -16.44
C ASP A 11 -5.38 -1.69 -17.42
N LYS A 12 -5.58 -0.91 -18.49
CA LYS A 12 -4.58 -0.71 -19.55
C LYS A 12 -3.34 0.04 -19.06
N ARG A 13 -3.40 0.66 -17.87
CA ARG A 13 -2.26 1.36 -17.26
C ARG A 13 -1.16 0.41 -16.78
N ILE A 14 -1.48 -0.86 -16.54
CA ILE A 14 -0.51 -1.86 -16.06
C ILE A 14 0.38 -2.28 -17.23
N ASN A 15 1.67 -1.95 -17.15
CA ASN A 15 2.68 -2.25 -18.19
C ASN A 15 3.86 -3.08 -17.64
N ALA A 16 3.83 -3.43 -16.37
CA ALA A 16 4.80 -4.36 -15.79
C ALA A 16 4.14 -5.32 -14.83
N SER A 17 4.71 -6.51 -14.72
CA SER A 17 4.38 -7.42 -13.64
C SER A 17 5.06 -6.98 -12.36
N LEU A 18 4.29 -7.03 -11.26
CA LEU A 18 4.74 -6.86 -9.87
C LEU A 18 6.00 -7.65 -9.54
N ILE A 19 6.12 -8.86 -10.08
CA ILE A 19 7.30 -9.72 -9.91
C ILE A 19 8.02 -9.82 -11.25
N SER A 20 9.25 -9.31 -11.29
CA SER A 20 10.09 -9.38 -12.50
C SER A 20 10.38 -10.84 -12.87
N PHE A 21 10.37 -11.15 -14.18
CA PHE A 21 10.74 -12.47 -14.70
C PHE A 21 12.08 -12.98 -14.15
N ARG A 22 13.03 -12.06 -13.91
CA ARG A 22 14.32 -12.38 -13.28
C ARG A 22 14.17 -12.95 -11.87
N VAL A 23 13.26 -12.41 -11.06
CA VAL A 23 13.02 -12.89 -9.70
C VAL A 23 12.44 -14.30 -9.74
N TYR A 24 11.45 -14.54 -10.61
CA TYR A 24 10.91 -15.88 -10.83
C TYR A 24 12.02 -16.87 -11.23
N LEU A 25 12.86 -16.50 -12.21
CA LEU A 25 13.97 -17.32 -12.66
C LEU A 25 14.97 -17.62 -11.53
N THR A 26 15.32 -16.62 -10.71
CA THR A 26 16.22 -16.83 -9.56
C THR A 26 15.59 -17.74 -8.50
N THR A 27 14.31 -17.56 -8.17
CA THR A 27 13.62 -18.43 -7.20
C THR A 27 13.50 -19.87 -7.70
N PHE A 28 13.21 -20.04 -8.99
CA PHE A 28 13.12 -21.34 -9.63
C PHE A 28 14.49 -22.04 -9.64
N ALA A 29 15.55 -21.32 -10.01
CA ALA A 29 16.91 -21.85 -10.01
C ALA A 29 17.37 -22.28 -8.61
N VAL A 30 17.09 -21.49 -7.57
CA VAL A 30 17.42 -21.84 -6.18
C VAL A 30 16.67 -23.08 -5.72
N ILE A 31 15.36 -23.15 -5.96
CA ILE A 31 14.55 -24.32 -5.58
C ILE A 31 15.01 -25.57 -6.34
N SER A 32 15.26 -25.44 -7.64
CA SER A 32 15.75 -26.54 -8.48
C SER A 32 17.10 -27.06 -8.00
N LEU A 33 18.03 -26.17 -7.65
CA LEU A 33 19.34 -26.56 -7.11
C LEU A 33 19.22 -27.27 -5.76
N LEU A 34 18.32 -26.82 -4.89
CA LEU A 34 18.07 -27.48 -3.60
C LEU A 34 17.51 -28.90 -3.81
N ILE A 35 16.55 -29.08 -4.73
CA ILE A 35 15.96 -30.39 -5.03
C ILE A 35 17.01 -31.31 -5.67
N VAL A 36 17.79 -30.83 -6.63
CA VAL A 36 18.84 -31.62 -7.30
C VAL A 36 19.94 -32.02 -6.32
N GLY A 37 20.34 -31.13 -5.41
CA GLY A 37 21.29 -31.46 -4.35
C GLY A 37 20.76 -32.57 -3.44
N GLN A 38 19.48 -32.55 -3.10
CA GLN A 38 18.85 -33.57 -2.27
C GLN A 38 18.76 -34.93 -2.99
N THR A 39 18.36 -34.94 -4.25
CA THR A 39 18.29 -36.19 -5.02
C THR A 39 19.67 -36.81 -5.17
N PHE A 40 20.72 -36.01 -5.36
CA PHE A 40 22.11 -36.49 -5.40
C PHE A 40 22.54 -37.15 -4.08
N ILE A 41 22.19 -36.53 -2.93
CA ILE A 41 22.51 -37.10 -1.61
C ILE A 41 21.76 -38.42 -1.40
N ILE A 42 20.46 -38.49 -1.75
CA ILE A 42 19.64 -39.70 -1.57
C ILE A 42 20.21 -40.88 -2.39
N ILE A 43 20.68 -40.62 -3.61
CA ILE A 43 21.31 -41.64 -4.46
C ILE A 43 22.59 -42.20 -3.81
N GLY A 44 23.35 -41.39 -3.07
CA GLY A 44 24.53 -41.85 -2.33
C GLY A 44 24.23 -42.85 -1.21
N TYR A 45 23.01 -42.85 -0.68
CA TYR A 45 22.58 -43.75 0.41
C TYR A 45 21.74 -44.95 -0.08
N LEU A 46 21.59 -45.15 -1.40
CA LEU A 46 20.67 -46.11 -2.02
C LEU A 46 20.96 -47.60 -1.69
N GLY A 47 22.05 -47.91 -0.99
CA GLY A 47 22.43 -49.27 -0.58
C GLY A 47 22.20 -49.62 0.90
N GLN A 48 21.78 -48.68 1.74
CA GLN A 48 21.55 -48.93 3.18
C GLN A 48 20.13 -48.54 3.59
N THR A 49 19.31 -49.51 4.01
CA THR A 49 17.87 -49.31 4.28
C THR A 49 17.57 -48.53 5.56
N LEU A 50 18.35 -48.74 6.62
CA LEU A 50 18.17 -48.11 7.93
C LEU A 50 18.43 -46.58 7.94
N PRO A 51 19.57 -46.05 7.43
CA PRO A 51 19.80 -44.60 7.43
C PRO A 51 18.91 -43.86 6.43
N LEU A 52 18.47 -44.50 5.34
CA LEU A 52 17.67 -43.87 4.28
C LEU A 52 16.40 -43.20 4.81
N ILE A 53 15.68 -43.88 5.72
CA ILE A 53 14.41 -43.40 6.28
C ILE A 53 14.62 -42.15 7.15
N GLY A 54 15.65 -42.17 8.00
CA GLY A 54 15.99 -41.02 8.86
C GLY A 54 16.47 -39.81 8.05
N THR A 55 17.29 -40.07 7.04
CA THR A 55 17.80 -39.06 6.12
C THR A 55 16.68 -38.39 5.31
N LEU A 56 15.72 -39.16 4.78
CA LEU A 56 14.52 -38.65 4.12
C LEU A 56 13.68 -37.76 5.04
N GLY A 57 13.41 -38.22 6.26
CA GLY A 57 12.61 -37.47 7.23
C GLY A 57 13.23 -36.11 7.59
N TYR A 58 14.54 -36.10 7.90
CA TYR A 58 15.26 -34.85 8.21
C TYR A 58 15.27 -33.88 7.02
N TYR A 59 15.50 -34.37 5.79
CA TYR A 59 15.52 -33.51 4.61
C TYR A 59 14.15 -32.95 4.25
N LEU A 60 13.07 -33.72 4.36
CA LEU A 60 11.71 -33.22 4.10
C LEU A 60 11.33 -32.12 5.11
N LEU A 61 11.68 -32.30 6.39
CA LEU A 61 11.43 -31.29 7.42
C LEU A 61 12.27 -30.02 7.19
N GLY A 62 13.57 -30.18 6.92
CA GLY A 62 14.46 -29.05 6.70
C GLY A 62 14.07 -28.20 5.49
N THR A 63 13.70 -28.85 4.38
CA THR A 63 13.30 -28.17 3.15
C THR A 63 11.97 -27.46 3.26
N SER A 64 10.97 -28.10 3.89
CA SER A 64 9.68 -27.49 4.16
C SER A 64 9.84 -26.24 5.03
N LEU A 65 10.70 -26.30 6.05
CA LEU A 65 10.98 -25.17 6.93
C LEU A 65 11.68 -24.02 6.17
N ILE A 66 12.73 -24.32 5.40
CA ILE A 66 13.45 -23.32 4.60
C ILE A 66 12.52 -22.69 3.57
N PHE A 67 11.72 -23.49 2.86
CA PHE A 67 10.76 -23.00 1.87
C PHE A 67 9.73 -22.08 2.52
N THR A 68 9.17 -22.47 3.66
CA THR A 68 8.19 -21.66 4.39
C THR A 68 8.78 -20.34 4.86
N LEU A 69 10.01 -20.34 5.39
CA LEU A 69 10.69 -19.11 5.80
C LEU A 69 11.00 -18.19 4.62
N LEU A 70 11.55 -18.73 3.53
CA LEU A 70 11.85 -17.96 2.32
C LEU A 70 10.58 -17.36 1.71
N PHE A 71 9.51 -18.15 1.60
CA PHE A 71 8.22 -17.67 1.10
C PHE A 71 7.61 -16.61 2.01
N GLY A 72 7.70 -16.78 3.33
CA GLY A 72 7.23 -15.79 4.31
C GLY A 72 7.98 -14.46 4.21
N VAL A 73 9.31 -14.51 4.11
CA VAL A 73 10.14 -13.31 3.90
C VAL A 73 9.78 -12.66 2.57
N PHE A 74 9.73 -13.43 1.48
CA PHE A 74 9.36 -12.91 0.16
C PHE A 74 8.01 -12.21 0.18
N LYS A 75 6.97 -12.86 0.72
CA LYS A 75 5.63 -12.27 0.86
C LYS A 75 5.65 -10.96 1.64
N ARG A 76 6.38 -10.91 2.75
CA ARG A 76 6.46 -9.72 3.60
C ARG A 76 7.14 -8.55 2.91
N TYR A 77 8.22 -8.81 2.18
CA TYR A 77 8.99 -7.75 1.50
C TYR A 77 8.33 -7.28 0.22
N VAL A 78 7.80 -8.19 -0.60
CA VAL A 78 7.21 -7.86 -1.91
C VAL A 78 5.81 -7.29 -1.77
N TYR A 79 4.96 -7.88 -0.91
CA TYR A 79 3.56 -7.46 -0.77
C TYR A 79 3.28 -6.75 0.55
N GLY A 80 3.84 -7.25 1.65
CA GLY A 80 3.53 -6.74 2.99
C GLY A 80 3.94 -5.27 3.21
N LYS A 81 5.17 -4.91 2.81
CA LYS A 81 5.69 -3.54 2.93
C LYS A 81 4.86 -2.51 2.15
N PRO A 82 4.58 -2.67 0.84
CA PRO A 82 3.85 -1.64 0.11
C PRO A 82 2.40 -1.50 0.54
N ILE A 83 1.70 -2.61 0.82
CA ILE A 83 0.32 -2.57 1.32
C ILE A 83 0.26 -1.84 2.65
N ARG A 84 1.23 -2.07 3.54
CA ARG A 84 1.27 -1.40 4.84
C ARG A 84 1.47 0.11 4.71
N ARG A 85 2.30 0.57 3.77
CA ARG A 85 2.48 2.01 3.50
C ARG A 85 1.18 2.67 3.04
N ILE A 86 0.46 2.04 2.12
CA ILE A 86 -0.85 2.54 1.67
C ILE A 86 -1.85 2.56 2.82
N ALA A 87 -1.86 1.53 3.66
CA ALA A 87 -2.73 1.48 4.85
C ALA A 87 -2.39 2.57 5.88
N GLU A 88 -1.11 2.89 6.08
CA GLU A 88 -0.68 3.98 6.97
C GLU A 88 -1.11 5.35 6.41
N ALA A 89 -0.94 5.60 5.11
CA ALA A 89 -1.43 6.83 4.48
C ALA A 89 -2.96 6.93 4.52
N ALA A 90 -3.68 5.82 4.33
CA ALA A 90 -5.13 5.79 4.41
C ALA A 90 -5.64 6.18 5.81
N ARG A 91 -4.91 5.79 6.87
CA ARG A 91 -5.25 6.21 8.24
C ARG A 91 -5.12 7.71 8.44
N GLN A 92 -4.08 8.33 7.90
CA GLN A 92 -3.90 9.78 7.98
C GLN A 92 -5.02 10.54 7.24
N ILE A 93 -5.46 10.03 6.08
CA ILE A 93 -6.64 10.54 5.38
C ILE A 93 -7.90 10.46 6.25
N THR A 94 -8.10 9.34 6.96
CA THR A 94 -9.27 9.20 7.86
C THR A 94 -9.19 10.10 9.10
N GLU A 95 -7.99 10.54 9.49
CA GLU A 95 -7.77 11.51 10.57
C GLU A 95 -7.98 12.97 10.11
N GLY A 96 -8.21 13.20 8.80
CA GLY A 96 -8.49 14.51 8.22
C GLY A 96 -7.30 15.18 7.54
N ASP A 97 -6.14 14.51 7.45
CA ASP A 97 -5.00 14.99 6.66
C ASP A 97 -5.08 14.46 5.22
N PHE A 98 -5.64 15.28 4.33
CA PHE A 98 -5.76 14.97 2.90
C PHE A 98 -4.54 15.37 2.06
N SER A 99 -3.48 15.90 2.68
CA SER A 99 -2.27 16.32 1.98
C SER A 99 -1.29 15.15 1.75
N VAL A 100 -1.51 14.03 2.43
CA VAL A 100 -0.65 12.84 2.39
C VAL A 100 -0.66 12.19 1.02
N ARG A 101 0.52 11.85 0.50
CA ARG A 101 0.70 11.12 -0.75
C ARG A 101 1.65 9.95 -0.57
N VAL A 102 1.37 8.86 -1.25
CA VAL A 102 2.23 7.67 -1.27
C VAL A 102 3.14 7.77 -2.49
N GLU A 103 4.45 7.72 -2.26
CA GLU A 103 5.45 7.72 -3.33
C GLU A 103 5.43 6.42 -4.13
N SER A 104 5.77 6.52 -5.41
CA SER A 104 6.00 5.35 -6.27
C SER A 104 7.13 4.49 -5.70
N LEU A 105 6.89 3.19 -5.63
CA LEU A 105 7.83 2.20 -5.10
C LEU A 105 8.87 1.79 -6.14
N ARG A 106 8.56 1.95 -7.43
CA ARG A 106 9.44 1.61 -8.55
C ARG A 106 10.17 2.84 -9.10
N LYS A 107 11.47 2.69 -9.32
CA LYS A 107 12.30 3.71 -10.00
C LYS A 107 12.29 3.60 -11.52
N ASP A 108 11.77 2.50 -12.06
CA ASP A 108 11.84 2.18 -13.50
C ASP A 108 10.77 2.87 -14.34
N GLY A 109 9.89 3.70 -13.74
CA GLY A 109 8.77 4.35 -14.41
C GLY A 109 7.66 3.40 -14.91
N LYS A 110 7.78 2.10 -14.64
CA LYS A 110 6.78 1.10 -15.02
C LYS A 110 5.70 0.98 -13.95
N LYS A 111 4.45 0.83 -14.39
CA LYS A 111 3.28 0.66 -13.53
C LYS A 111 2.91 -0.82 -13.42
N ASP A 112 3.04 -1.36 -12.21
CA ASP A 112 2.47 -2.65 -11.83
C ASP A 112 1.12 -2.45 -11.11
N GLU A 113 0.51 -3.54 -10.63
CA GLU A 113 -0.79 -3.47 -9.98
C GLU A 113 -0.77 -2.64 -8.68
N ILE A 114 0.37 -2.59 -7.97
CA ILE A 114 0.51 -1.77 -6.75
C ILE A 114 0.74 -0.30 -7.12
N GLU A 115 1.51 0.00 -8.16
CA GLU A 115 1.72 1.36 -8.64
C GLU A 115 0.40 1.99 -9.13
N VAL A 116 -0.42 1.23 -9.86
CA VAL A 116 -1.75 1.70 -10.26
C VAL A 116 -2.64 1.94 -9.04
N LEU A 117 -2.56 1.06 -8.03
CA LEU A 117 -3.28 1.27 -6.77
C LEU A 117 -2.81 2.53 -6.03
N ILE A 118 -1.50 2.82 -6.02
CA ILE A 118 -0.94 4.05 -5.43
C ILE A 118 -1.43 5.29 -6.19
N GLU A 119 -1.47 5.24 -7.52
CA GLU A 119 -1.99 6.33 -8.35
C GLU A 119 -3.46 6.61 -8.05
N ASP A 120 -4.29 5.55 -7.98
CA ASP A 120 -5.71 5.68 -7.66
C ASP A 120 -5.94 6.18 -6.22
N PHE A 121 -5.12 5.72 -5.26
CA PHE A 121 -5.15 6.20 -3.89
C PHE A 121 -4.79 7.69 -3.79
N ASN A 122 -3.70 8.10 -4.46
CA ASN A 122 -3.30 9.50 -4.48
C ASN A 122 -4.38 10.38 -5.14
N LYS A 123 -5.01 9.92 -6.22
CA LYS A 123 -6.12 10.65 -6.85
C LYS A 123 -7.31 10.80 -5.91
N MET A 124 -7.67 9.75 -5.18
CA MET A 124 -8.71 9.81 -4.15
C MET A 124 -8.40 10.85 -3.07
N ALA A 125 -7.15 10.90 -2.58
CA ALA A 125 -6.72 11.90 -1.60
C ALA A 125 -6.85 13.34 -2.14
N GLU A 126 -6.55 13.55 -3.42
CA GLU A 126 -6.67 14.85 -4.10
C GLU A 126 -8.11 15.34 -4.20
N GLU A 127 -9.01 14.45 -4.58
CA GLU A 127 -10.43 14.75 -4.70
C GLU A 127 -11.00 15.13 -3.32
N LEU A 128 -10.63 14.42 -2.26
CA LEU A 128 -11.02 14.76 -0.89
C LEU A 128 -10.45 16.12 -0.44
N ASN A 129 -9.18 16.40 -0.70
CA ASN A 129 -8.57 17.68 -0.36
C ASN A 129 -9.25 18.86 -1.07
N SER A 130 -9.63 18.66 -2.33
CA SER A 130 -10.35 19.65 -3.14
C SER A 130 -11.74 19.94 -2.59
N VAL A 131 -12.47 18.90 -2.14
CA VAL A 131 -13.79 19.04 -1.53
C VAL A 131 -13.72 19.80 -0.20
N GLU A 132 -12.73 19.51 0.64
CA GLU A 132 -12.57 20.19 1.93
C GLU A 132 -12.17 21.67 1.74
N THR A 133 -11.26 21.96 0.81
CA THR A 133 -10.88 23.33 0.47
C THR A 133 -12.07 24.14 -0.05
N LEU A 134 -12.91 23.54 -0.90
CA LEU A 134 -14.11 24.20 -1.42
C LEU A 134 -15.13 24.49 -0.31
N LYS A 135 -15.36 23.53 0.60
CA LYS A 135 -16.23 23.72 1.77
C LYS A 135 -15.73 24.86 2.66
N ASN A 136 -14.42 24.93 2.90
CA ASN A 136 -13.81 26.01 3.67
C ASN A 136 -13.97 27.38 3.00
N ASN A 137 -13.77 27.45 1.68
CA ASN A 137 -13.99 28.67 0.90
C ASN A 137 -15.46 29.12 0.93
N PHE A 138 -16.43 28.20 0.89
CA PHE A 138 -17.85 28.53 1.02
C PHE A 138 -18.18 29.11 2.41
N ILE A 139 -17.73 28.46 3.49
CA ILE A 139 -17.94 28.95 4.86
C ILE A 139 -17.26 30.30 5.09
N ALA A 140 -16.10 30.54 4.49
CA ALA A 140 -15.41 31.83 4.57
C ALA A 140 -16.17 32.92 3.80
N ASN A 141 -16.66 32.61 2.60
CA ASN A 141 -17.38 33.57 1.76
C ASN A 141 -18.79 33.91 2.28
N VAL A 142 -19.42 33.02 3.05
CA VAL A 142 -20.74 33.25 3.68
C VAL A 142 -20.64 34.01 5.01
N ARG A 143 -19.43 34.23 5.56
CA ARG A 143 -19.24 35.19 6.65
C ARG A 143 -19.00 36.57 6.04
N PRO A 144 -19.94 37.53 6.16
CA PRO A 144 -19.62 38.90 5.82
C PRO A 144 -18.43 39.31 6.70
N ALA A 145 -17.36 39.80 6.09
CA ALA A 145 -16.31 40.51 6.81
C ALA A 145 -16.97 41.71 7.52
N TYR A 146 -17.41 41.52 8.77
CA TYR A 146 -17.98 42.60 9.56
C TYR A 146 -16.82 43.53 9.94
N PRO A 147 -16.78 44.78 9.44
CA PRO A 147 -15.72 45.69 9.81
C PRO A 147 -15.84 45.99 11.30
N ARG A 148 -14.88 45.52 12.10
CA ARG A 148 -14.66 45.99 13.47
C ARG A 148 -14.10 47.42 13.40
N GLY A 149 -14.96 48.37 13.04
CA GLY A 149 -14.67 49.80 13.02
C GLY A 149 -15.69 50.63 13.80
N GLY A 150 -16.58 50.01 14.58
CA GLY A 150 -17.74 50.68 15.19
C GLY A 150 -17.76 50.78 16.71
N THR A 151 -16.87 50.11 17.46
CA THR A 151 -17.00 50.10 18.93
C THR A 151 -16.64 51.44 19.57
N SER A 152 -15.74 52.22 18.98
CA SER A 152 -15.40 53.55 19.52
C SER A 152 -16.48 54.61 19.23
N VAL A 153 -17.15 54.55 18.07
CA VAL A 153 -18.18 55.53 17.69
C VAL A 153 -19.51 55.23 18.38
N MET A 154 -19.86 53.96 18.59
CA MET A 154 -21.09 53.57 19.26
C MET A 154 -21.02 53.83 20.79
N LEU A 155 -19.84 53.66 21.41
CA LEU A 155 -19.60 54.09 22.79
C LEU A 155 -19.62 55.62 22.93
N LEU A 156 -19.09 56.37 21.95
CA LEU A 156 -19.16 57.83 21.95
C LEU A 156 -20.59 58.35 21.77
N CYS A 157 -21.42 57.73 20.92
CA CYS A 157 -22.85 58.08 20.81
C CYS A 157 -23.64 57.79 22.08
N TRP A 158 -23.34 56.69 22.80
CA TRP A 158 -23.99 56.40 24.09
C TRP A 158 -23.56 57.35 25.20
N VAL A 159 -22.29 57.78 25.22
CA VAL A 159 -21.78 58.74 26.21
C VAL A 159 -22.31 60.16 25.94
N TYR A 160 -22.54 60.55 24.69
CA TYR A 160 -23.12 61.87 24.37
C TYR A 160 -24.64 61.93 24.60
N ALA A 161 -25.38 60.83 24.42
CA ALA A 161 -26.83 60.79 24.61
C ALA A 161 -27.29 60.71 26.09
N LEU A 162 -26.35 60.59 27.03
CA LEU A 162 -26.59 60.60 28.49
C LEU A 162 -26.12 61.91 29.16
N ARG A 163 -25.74 62.91 28.36
CA ARG A 163 -25.25 64.22 28.83
C ARG A 163 -26.16 65.40 28.44
N ASP A 164 -27.43 65.11 28.21
CA ASP A 164 -28.58 66.04 28.25
C ASP A 164 -29.74 65.31 28.95
#